data_AF-A0A3M0JUK4-F1
#
_entry.id   AF-A0A3M0JUK4-F1
#
_cell.length_a   1.000
_cell.length_b   1.000
_cell.length_c   1.000
_cell.angle_alpha   90.00
_cell.angle_beta   90.00
_cell.angle_gamma   90.00
#
_symmetry.space_group_name_H-M   'P 1'
#
loop_
_entity.id
_entity.type
_entity.pdbx_description
1 polymer ?
#
loop_
_entity_poly.entity_id
_entity_poly.type
_entity_poly.pdbx_seq_one_letter_code
_entity_poly.pdbx_strand_id
1 'polypeptide(L)'
;MANPEQRPIGDVSVPLNTGDVSEFKKEMGRLLEDPTGVSERLDQFLGPNIYTWVELQSILGILFTMEEREIIRHSGMRAWDRGSQGPDQGDQKWPVQDPGWNNQNERHRQNMSDLRWMIIQGIREAVPKGQNIGKV
;
A
#
# COMPACT_ATOMS: atom_id res chain seq x y z
N MET A 1 7.31 40.28 16.34
CA MET A 1 6.36 40.08 15.23
C MET A 1 6.21 38.58 15.06
N ALA A 2 5.09 38.02 15.51
CA ALA A 2 4.81 36.59 15.41
C ALA A 2 4.12 36.32 14.07
N ASN A 3 4.66 35.38 13.30
CA ASN A 3 4.07 34.91 12.05
C ASN A 3 2.88 33.96 12.36
N PRO A 4 1.63 34.28 12.00
CA PRO A 4 0.47 33.48 12.41
C PRO A 4 0.12 32.31 11.46
N GLU A 5 0.97 31.94 10.51
CA GLU A 5 0.62 30.98 9.44
C GLU A 5 1.54 29.75 9.41
N GLN A 6 1.87 29.20 10.57
CA GLN A 6 2.25 27.78 10.68
C GLN A 6 1.27 27.09 11.60
N ARG A 7 0.05 26.88 11.09
CA ARG A 7 -0.76 25.79 11.62
C ARG A 7 0.06 24.52 11.32
N PRO A 8 0.48 23.74 12.32
CA PRO A 8 0.83 22.37 12.01
C PRO A 8 -0.43 21.81 11.36
N ILE A 9 -0.35 21.44 10.08
CA ILE A 9 -1.30 20.48 9.54
C ILE A 9 -1.04 19.26 10.42
N GLY A 10 -1.83 19.15 11.48
CA GLY A 10 -1.87 17.97 12.31
C GLY A 10 -2.44 16.92 11.40
N ASP A 11 -1.57 16.24 10.67
CA ASP A 11 -1.87 14.95 10.10
C ASP A 11 -2.38 14.13 11.27
N VAL A 12 -3.70 13.99 11.34
CA VAL A 12 -4.36 13.08 12.25
C VAL A 12 -3.93 11.71 11.75
N SER A 13 -2.81 11.19 12.26
CA SER A 13 -2.62 9.74 12.31
C SER A 13 -3.75 9.27 13.20
N VAL A 14 -4.87 8.89 12.56
CA VAL A 14 -5.91 8.11 13.22
C VAL A 14 -5.18 6.83 13.61
N PRO A 15 -4.98 6.57 14.91
CA PRO A 15 -4.30 5.34 15.31
C PRO A 15 -5.10 4.18 14.74
N LEU A 16 -4.46 3.41 13.86
CA LEU A 16 -5.02 2.17 13.34
C LEU A 16 -5.29 1.25 14.53
N ASN A 17 -6.56 1.12 14.89
CA ASN A 17 -6.96 0.14 15.88
C ASN A 17 -6.80 -1.25 15.25
N THR A 18 -5.99 -2.12 15.85
CA THR A 18 -5.82 -3.52 15.42
C THR A 18 -7.16 -4.24 15.31
N GLY A 19 -8.15 -3.84 16.12
CA GLY A 19 -9.53 -4.33 16.02
C GLY A 19 -10.14 -4.05 14.65
N ASP A 20 -10.12 -2.80 14.20
CA ASP A 20 -10.73 -2.37 12.93
C ASP A 20 -10.08 -3.08 11.72
N VAL A 21 -8.75 -3.25 11.74
CA VAL A 21 -8.04 -3.99 10.66
C VAL A 21 -8.41 -5.47 10.67
N SER A 22 -8.61 -6.06 11.85
CA SER A 22 -9.03 -7.47 11.99
C SER A 22 -10.48 -7.70 11.57
N GLU A 23 -11.38 -6.75 11.86
CA GLU A 23 -12.75 -6.77 11.35
C GLU A 23 -12.78 -6.60 9.84
N PHE A 24 -12.04 -5.63 9.31
CA PHE A 24 -11.87 -5.45 7.87
C PHE A 24 -11.35 -6.73 7.20
N LYS A 25 -10.39 -7.45 7.79
CA LYS A 25 -9.90 -8.74 7.27
C LYS A 25 -11.02 -9.78 7.11
N LYS A 26 -12.02 -9.79 7.99
CA LYS A 26 -13.17 -10.71 7.89
C LYS A 26 -14.08 -10.34 6.72
N GLU A 27 -14.26 -9.05 6.47
CA GLU A 27 -15.09 -8.54 5.37
C GLU A 27 -14.39 -8.58 4.00
N MET A 28 -13.07 -8.48 3.99
CA MET A 28 -12.25 -8.39 2.78
C MET A 28 -12.26 -9.70 1.97
N GLY A 29 -12.43 -10.85 2.61
CA GLY A 29 -12.37 -12.15 1.93
C GLY A 29 -10.95 -12.60 1.57
N ARG A 30 -10.83 -13.57 0.64
CA ARG A 30 -9.53 -14.10 0.19
C ARG A 30 -9.02 -13.34 -1.01
N LEU A 31 -7.73 -12.96 -0.99
CA LEU A 31 -7.07 -12.24 -2.07
C LEU A 31 -7.24 -12.93 -3.43
N LEU A 32 -7.07 -14.25 -3.46
CA LEU A 32 -7.09 -15.03 -4.70
C LEU A 32 -8.50 -15.21 -5.30
N GLU A 33 -9.56 -14.96 -4.52
CA GLU A 33 -10.94 -15.10 -5.00
C GLU A 33 -11.42 -13.86 -5.75
N ASP A 34 -11.04 -12.67 -5.28
CA ASP A 34 -11.38 -11.40 -5.92
C ASP A 34 -10.30 -10.34 -5.65
N PRO A 35 -9.14 -10.38 -6.35
CA PRO A 35 -8.07 -9.43 -6.14
C PRO A 35 -8.49 -7.99 -6.47
N THR A 36 -9.44 -7.81 -7.40
CA THR A 36 -9.94 -6.48 -7.76
C THR A 36 -10.79 -5.90 -6.63
N GLY A 37 -11.80 -6.63 -6.15
CA GLY A 37 -12.64 -6.16 -5.04
C GLY A 37 -11.86 -5.99 -3.74
N VAL A 38 -10.86 -6.84 -3.47
CA VAL A 38 -9.95 -6.68 -2.32
C VAL A 38 -9.17 -5.36 -2.43
N SER A 39 -8.68 -5.01 -3.63
CA SER A 39 -7.96 -3.75 -3.84
C SER A 39 -8.85 -2.53 -3.60
N GLU A 40 -10.11 -2.56 -4.06
CA GLU A 40 -11.05 -1.45 -3.92
C GLU A 40 -11.46 -1.26 -2.46
N ARG A 41 -11.71 -2.36 -1.73
CA ARG A 41 -12.00 -2.33 -0.30
C ARG A 41 -10.82 -1.79 0.49
N LEU A 42 -9.59 -2.18 0.16
CA LEU A 42 -8.41 -1.66 0.84
C LEU A 42 -8.21 -0.16 0.54
N ASP A 43 -8.41 0.27 -0.71
CA ASP A 43 -8.32 1.69 -1.09
C ASP A 43 -9.35 2.53 -0.33
N GLN A 44 -10.58 2.02 -0.18
CA GLN A 44 -11.63 2.63 0.62
C GLN A 44 -11.29 2.67 2.12
N PHE A 45 -10.76 1.57 2.68
CA PHE A 45 -10.37 1.48 4.09
C PHE A 45 -9.27 2.47 4.46
N LEU A 46 -8.25 2.58 3.61
CA LEU A 46 -7.18 3.57 3.80
C LEU A 46 -7.71 5.00 3.61
N GLY A 47 -8.70 5.18 2.73
CA GLY A 47 -9.26 6.49 2.43
C GLY A 47 -8.19 7.48 1.94
N PRO A 48 -8.40 8.79 2.12
CA PRO A 48 -7.46 9.82 1.71
C PRO A 48 -6.27 10.01 2.68
N ASN A 49 -6.14 9.16 3.70
CA ASN A 49 -5.13 9.33 4.74
C ASN A 49 -3.74 8.94 4.26
N ILE A 50 -2.72 9.64 4.76
CA ILE A 50 -1.32 9.29 4.54
C ILE A 50 -0.86 8.44 5.72
N TYR A 51 -0.57 7.17 5.43
CA TYR A 51 0.01 6.24 6.39
C TYR A 51 1.52 6.16 6.22
N THR A 52 2.23 6.10 7.34
CA THR A 52 3.67 5.85 7.38
C THR A 52 4.01 4.47 6.80
N TRP A 53 5.27 4.27 6.43
CA TRP A 53 5.76 2.96 6.00
C TRP A 53 5.47 1.88 7.07
N VAL A 54 5.69 2.19 8.35
CA VAL A 54 5.45 1.26 9.48
C VAL A 54 3.97 0.92 9.63
N GLU A 55 3.07 1.90 9.50
CA GLU A 55 1.62 1.68 9.54
C GLU A 55 1.16 0.80 8.36
N LEU A 56 1.65 1.08 7.15
CA LEU A 56 1.34 0.27 5.97
C LEU A 56 1.84 -1.17 6.12
N GLN A 57 3.07 -1.38 6.61
CA GLN A 57 3.59 -2.74 6.88
C GLN A 57 2.76 -3.46 7.95
N SER A 58 2.33 -2.74 8.99
CA SER A 58 1.47 -3.29 10.04
C SER A 58 0.12 -3.72 9.50
N ILE A 59 -0.53 -2.87 8.70
CA ILE A 59 -1.80 -3.19 8.02
C ILE A 59 -1.62 -4.44 7.15
N LEU A 60 -0.61 -4.44 6.27
CA LEU A 60 -0.35 -5.60 5.40
C LEU A 60 -0.08 -6.87 6.20
N GLY A 61 0.65 -6.78 7.30
CA GLY A 61 0.97 -7.93 8.16
C GLY A 61 -0.24 -8.53 8.89
N ILE A 62 -1.29 -7.74 9.13
CA ILE A 62 -2.58 -8.22 9.66
C ILE A 62 -3.43 -8.80 8.53
N LEU A 63 -3.44 -8.12 7.37
CA LEU A 63 -4.34 -8.45 6.27
C LEU A 63 -3.88 -9.60 5.40
N PHE A 64 -2.58 -9.86 5.31
CA PHE A 64 -2.04 -10.81 4.34
C PHE A 64 -0.99 -11.69 4.98
N THR A 65 -0.95 -12.94 4.54
CA THR A 65 0.14 -13.85 4.87
C THR A 65 1.47 -13.36 4.28
N MET A 66 2.59 -13.88 4.76
CA MET A 66 3.91 -13.55 4.20
C MET A 66 3.96 -13.83 2.69
N GLU A 67 3.41 -14.95 2.23
CA GLU A 67 3.39 -15.31 0.80
C GLU A 67 2.55 -14.34 -0.04
N GLU A 68 1.34 -13.99 0.42
CA GLU A 68 0.51 -13.00 -0.26
C GLU A 68 1.22 -11.63 -0.33
N ARG A 69 1.89 -11.21 0.75
CA ARG A 69 2.66 -9.95 0.75
C ARG A 69 3.79 -9.95 -0.25
N GLU A 70 4.52 -11.07 -0.38
CA GLU A 70 5.55 -11.20 -1.41
C GLU A 70 4.95 -11.11 -2.81
N ILE A 71 3.83 -11.78 -3.09
CA ILE A 71 3.14 -11.70 -4.38
C ILE A 71 2.70 -10.27 -4.68
N ILE A 72 2.08 -9.59 -3.73
CA ILE A 72 1.62 -8.20 -3.87
C ILE A 72 2.82 -7.30 -4.14
N ARG A 73 3.91 -7.43 -3.38
CA ARG A 73 5.12 -6.61 -3.55
C ARG A 73 5.71 -6.77 -4.95
N HIS A 74 5.91 -8.01 -5.41
CA HIS A 74 6.44 -8.29 -6.75
C HIS A 74 5.52 -7.74 -7.85
N SER A 75 4.21 -7.88 -7.68
CA SER A 75 3.22 -7.37 -8.63
C SER A 75 3.20 -5.84 -8.66
N GLY A 76 3.27 -5.19 -7.50
CA GLY A 76 3.33 -3.73 -7.38
C GLY A 76 4.61 -3.13 -7.97
N MET A 77 5.77 -3.77 -7.74
CA MET A 77 7.04 -3.39 -8.37
C MET A 77 6.95 -3.50 -9.90
N ARG A 78 6.42 -4.61 -10.41
CA ARG A 78 6.21 -4.78 -11.86
C ARG A 78 5.24 -3.74 -12.43
N ALA A 79 4.20 -3.37 -11.69
CA ALA A 79 3.26 -2.33 -12.11
C ALA A 79 3.92 -0.95 -12.20
N TRP A 80 4.75 -0.62 -11.21
CA TRP A 80 5.54 0.61 -11.19
C TRP A 80 6.53 0.67 -12.34
N ASP A 81 7.31 -0.40 -12.54
CA ASP A 81 8.38 -0.44 -13.54
C ASP A 81 7.86 -0.33 -14.99
N ARG A 82 6.59 -0.68 -15.25
CA ARG A 82 5.97 -0.46 -16.57
C ARG A 82 5.71 1.01 -16.89
N GLY A 83 5.51 1.84 -15.86
CA GLY A 83 5.23 3.27 -16.00
C GLY A 83 6.46 4.16 -15.79
N SER A 84 7.54 3.62 -15.22
CA SER A 84 8.78 4.35 -14.96
C SER A 84 9.70 4.40 -16.20
N GLN A 85 10.49 5.46 -16.30
CA GLN A 85 11.46 5.64 -17.39
C GLN A 85 12.82 4.98 -17.11
N GLY A 86 12.95 4.18 -16.05
CA GLY A 86 14.20 3.54 -15.65
C GLY A 86 13.99 2.16 -15.03
N PRO A 87 14.91 1.20 -15.23
CA PRO A 87 14.82 -0.14 -14.68
C PRO A 87 14.94 -0.14 -13.15
N ASP A 88 14.28 -1.11 -12.51
CA ASP A 88 14.42 -1.46 -11.09
C ASP A 88 14.11 -0.32 -10.09
N GLN A 89 13.21 0.60 -10.46
CA GLN A 89 12.76 1.67 -9.55
C GLN A 89 11.77 1.15 -8.49
N GLY A 90 11.13 -0.01 -8.72
CA GLY A 90 10.22 -0.65 -7.78
C GLY A 90 10.83 -0.86 -6.39
N ASP A 91 12.08 -1.30 -6.28
CA ASP A 91 12.75 -1.55 -4.99
C ASP A 91 12.98 -0.25 -4.19
N GLN A 92 13.27 0.86 -4.89
CA GLN A 92 13.41 2.18 -4.25
C GLN A 92 12.06 2.67 -3.70
N LYS A 93 10.97 2.33 -4.38
CA LYS A 93 9.62 2.79 -4.05
C LYS A 93 8.90 1.86 -3.07
N TRP A 94 9.27 0.59 -3.02
CA TRP A 94 8.81 -0.37 -2.02
C TRP A 94 9.99 -1.03 -1.28
N PRO A 95 10.62 -0.28 -0.35
CA PRO A 95 11.75 -0.79 0.40
C PRO A 95 11.33 -1.90 1.38
N VAL A 96 12.19 -2.92 1.53
CA VAL A 96 12.00 -4.06 2.44
C VAL A 96 12.17 -3.65 3.91
N GLN A 97 13.01 -2.65 4.16
CA GLN A 97 13.30 -2.11 5.49
C GLN A 97 12.75 -0.69 5.61
N ASP A 98 12.58 -0.23 6.85
CA ASP A 98 12.10 1.12 7.12
C ASP A 98 13.05 2.15 6.48
N PRO A 99 12.57 2.95 5.51
CA PRO A 99 13.40 3.96 4.86
C PRO A 99 13.56 5.24 5.71
N GLY A 100 12.95 5.33 6.89
CA GLY A 100 13.00 6.52 7.74
C GLY A 100 12.20 7.70 7.17
N TRP A 101 11.15 7.42 6.39
CA TRP A 101 10.31 8.45 5.81
C TRP A 101 9.52 9.18 6.91
N ASN A 102 9.40 10.50 6.76
CA ASN A 102 8.84 11.40 7.77
C ASN A 102 7.67 12.17 7.14
N ASN A 103 6.49 12.07 7.73
CA ASN A 103 5.26 12.72 7.26
C ASN A 103 5.40 14.25 7.11
N GLN A 104 6.29 14.90 7.86
CA GLN A 104 6.49 16.35 7.73
C GLN A 104 7.23 16.73 6.43
N ASN A 105 7.96 15.80 5.83
CA ASN A 105 8.70 16.02 4.60
C ASN A 105 7.81 15.69 3.38
N GLU A 106 7.63 16.67 2.49
CA GLU A 106 6.78 16.54 1.30
C GLU A 106 7.23 15.42 0.36
N ARG A 107 8.54 15.27 0.14
CA ARG A 107 9.08 14.18 -0.68
C ARG A 107 8.83 12.81 -0.06
N HIS A 108 8.87 12.72 1.27
CA HIS A 108 8.57 11.48 1.98
C HIS A 108 7.06 11.17 1.93
N ARG A 109 6.18 12.19 2.01
CA ARG A 109 4.74 12.02 1.78
C ARG A 109 4.43 11.53 0.37
N GLN A 110 5.14 12.03 -0.64
CA GLN A 110 5.02 11.50 -2.00
C GLN A 110 5.43 10.03 -2.05
N ASN A 111 6.55 9.66 -1.43
CA ASN A 111 6.97 8.25 -1.39
C ASN A 111 5.95 7.34 -0.69
N MET A 112 5.30 7.79 0.38
CA MET A 112 4.22 7.03 1.04
C MET A 112 2.98 6.90 0.15
N SER A 113 2.66 7.95 -0.62
CA SER A 113 1.57 7.92 -1.58
C SER A 113 1.85 6.97 -2.74
N ASP A 114 3.09 6.98 -3.26
CA ASP A 114 3.56 6.05 -4.28
C ASP A 114 3.50 4.61 -3.76
N LEU A 115 3.94 4.37 -2.51
CA LEU A 115 3.87 3.05 -1.88
C LEU A 115 2.43 2.56 -1.72
N ARG A 116 1.51 3.42 -1.24
CA ARG A 116 0.06 3.11 -1.18
C ARG A 116 -0.45 2.71 -2.57
N TRP A 117 -0.11 3.47 -3.61
CA TRP A 117 -0.49 3.15 -4.98
C TRP A 117 0.06 1.79 -5.43
N MET A 118 1.34 1.51 -5.16
CA MET A 118 1.98 0.23 -5.50
C MET A 118 1.32 -0.94 -4.77
N ILE A 119 0.91 -0.77 -3.51
CA ILE A 119 0.15 -1.79 -2.76
C ILE A 119 -1.17 -2.11 -3.44
N ILE A 120 -1.96 -1.08 -3.77
CA ILE A 120 -3.27 -1.26 -4.42
C ILE A 120 -3.11 -1.92 -5.80
N GLN A 121 -2.15 -1.48 -6.61
CA GLN A 121 -1.88 -2.11 -7.91
C GLN A 121 -1.33 -3.53 -7.76
N GLY A 122 -0.46 -3.76 -6.77
CA GLY A 122 0.09 -5.07 -6.48
C GLY A 122 -0.99 -6.09 -6.13
N ILE A 123 -2.02 -5.68 -5.38
CA ILE A 123 -3.19 -6.52 -5.07
C ILE A 123 -4.01 -6.79 -6.33
N ARG A 124 -4.29 -5.76 -7.15
CA ARG A 124 -5.03 -5.93 -8.41
C ARG A 124 -4.37 -6.93 -9.36
N GLU A 125 -3.04 -6.91 -9.39
CA GLU A 125 -2.23 -7.76 -10.27
C GLU A 125 -1.78 -9.06 -9.60
N ALA A 126 -2.09 -9.26 -8.32
CA ALA A 126 -1.84 -10.50 -7.59
C ALA A 126 -2.83 -11.58 -8.02
N VAL A 127 -2.65 -12.08 -9.25
CA VAL A 127 -3.34 -13.27 -9.76
C VAL A 127 -2.37 -14.44 -9.68
N PRO A 128 -2.80 -15.62 -9.19
CA PRO A 128 -1.92 -16.78 -9.18
C PRO A 128 -1.51 -17.13 -10.61
N LYS A 129 -0.24 -17.50 -10.80
CA LYS A 129 0.35 -17.98 -12.08
C LYS A 129 -0.30 -19.26 -12.64
N GLY A 130 -1.52 -19.62 -12.19
CA GLY A 130 -2.31 -20.77 -12.61
C GLY A 130 -3.40 -20.45 -13.65
N GLN A 131 -3.76 -19.18 -13.88
CA GLN A 131 -4.63 -18.84 -15.02
C GLN A 131 -3.79 -18.70 -16.30
N ASN A 132 -3.26 -19.84 -16.77
CA ASN A 132 -3.31 -20.11 -18.20
C ASN A 132 -4.80 -20.19 -18.56
N ILE A 133 -5.41 -19.04 -18.85
CA ILE A 133 -6.65 -19.03 -19.61
C ILE A 133 -6.21 -19.42 -21.02
N GLY A 134 -6.20 -20.72 -21.28
CA GLY A 134 -6.06 -21.25 -22.61
C GLY A 134 -7.07 -20.56 -23.52
N LYS A 135 -6.57 -20.15 -24.69
CA LYS A 135 -7.30 -19.90 -25.95
C LYS A 135 -8.82 -20.00 -25.86
N VAL A 136 -9.49 -18.91 -26.23
CA VAL A 136 -10.59 -19.01 -27.19
C VAL A 136 -10.36 -17.97 -28.27
#